data_AF-A0AAN4Z9L6-F1
#
_entry.id   AF-A0AAN4Z9L6-F1
#
_cell.length_a   1.000
_cell.length_b   1.000
_cell.length_c   1.000
_cell.angle_alpha   90.00
_cell.angle_beta   90.00
_cell.angle_gamma   90.00
#
_symmetry.space_group_name_H-M   'P 1'
#
loop_
_entity.id
_entity.type
_entity.pdbx_description
1 polymer ?
#
loop_
_entity_poly.entity_id
_entity_poly.type
_entity_poly.pdbx_seq_one_letter_code
_entity_poly.pdbx_strand_id
1 'polypeptide(L)'
;AGNAIATSLQGYAMILGKIGSGILSDYIKSISYRNKIRMVTFVSLQLSAFVMIARALTIETTSILQVEFQEMCMLLVGANVGAFYKRGVLMSGPYAFSVIGNMQMFKSLSVLLEPLLFGWILANNELSEWQTFFYVHACLLTL
;
A
#
# COMPACT_ATOMS: atom_id res chain seq x y z
N ALA A 1 9.16 -15.91 19.08
CA ALA A 1 9.39 -16.48 17.73
C ALA A 1 8.24 -16.14 16.76
N GLY A 2 6.96 -16.24 17.15
CA GLY A 2 5.82 -15.96 16.26
C GLY A 2 5.78 -14.55 15.64
N ASN A 3 6.06 -13.49 16.42
CA ASN A 3 5.99 -12.11 15.91
C ASN A 3 7.02 -11.80 14.81
N ALA A 4 8.18 -12.45 14.81
CA ALA A 4 9.20 -12.24 13.78
C ALA A 4 8.79 -12.85 12.42
N ILE A 5 8.04 -13.94 12.45
CA ILE A 5 7.52 -14.59 11.25
C ILE A 5 6.38 -13.73 10.67
N ALA A 6 5.46 -13.25 11.51
CA ALA A 6 4.38 -12.37 11.06
C ALA A 6 4.86 -11.03 10.49
N THR A 7 5.95 -10.45 11.03
CA THR A 7 6.52 -9.19 10.50
C THR A 7 7.30 -9.41 9.21
N SER A 8 8.01 -10.53 9.07
CA SER A 8 8.71 -10.86 7.82
C SER A 8 7.74 -11.26 6.69
N LEU A 9 6.59 -11.85 7.04
CA LEU A 9 5.54 -12.23 6.09
C LEU A 9 4.98 -11.04 5.31
N GLN A 10 4.85 -9.89 5.96
CA GLN A 10 4.48 -8.62 5.31
C GLN A 10 5.49 -8.21 4.22
N GLY A 11 6.78 -8.44 4.45
CA GLY A 11 7.83 -8.18 3.47
C GLY A 11 7.71 -9.09 2.24
N TYR A 12 7.46 -10.38 2.45
CA TYR A 12 7.22 -11.33 1.37
C TYR A 12 5.96 -10.99 0.56
N ALA A 13 4.86 -10.66 1.25
CA ALA A 13 3.62 -10.17 0.66
C ALA A 13 3.86 -8.95 -0.26
N MET A 14 4.65 -7.97 0.19
CA MET A 14 5.00 -6.81 -0.63
C MET A 14 5.76 -7.17 -1.91
N ILE A 15 6.73 -8.10 -1.82
CA ILE A 15 7.51 -8.56 -2.98
C ILE A 15 6.61 -9.29 -3.98
N LEU A 16 5.75 -10.18 -3.50
CA LEU A 16 4.78 -10.89 -4.33
C LEU A 16 3.82 -9.92 -5.03
N GLY A 17 3.36 -8.88 -4.34
CA GLY A 17 2.52 -7.83 -4.91
C GLY A 17 3.21 -7.10 -6.07
N LYS A 18 4.49 -6.74 -5.89
CA LYS A 18 5.30 -6.11 -6.96
C LYS A 18 5.42 -7.01 -8.18
N ILE A 19 5.79 -8.27 -7.99
CA ILE A 19 5.95 -9.25 -9.08
C ILE A 19 4.60 -9.49 -9.77
N GLY A 20 3.55 -9.71 -8.98
CA GLY A 20 2.19 -9.93 -9.47
C GLY A 20 1.69 -8.77 -10.33
N SER A 21 1.94 -7.52 -9.92
CA SER A 21 1.60 -6.35 -10.73
C SER A 21 2.35 -6.29 -12.07
N GLY A 22 3.60 -6.76 -12.10
CA GLY A 22 4.39 -6.89 -13.33
C GLY A 22 3.75 -7.88 -14.28
N ILE A 23 3.44 -9.08 -13.78
CA ILE A 23 2.81 -10.16 -14.55
C ILE A 23 1.42 -9.75 -15.06
N LEU A 24 0.56 -9.18 -14.19
CA LEU A 24 -0.76 -8.65 -14.59
C LEU A 24 -0.62 -7.58 -15.69
N SER A 25 0.42 -6.74 -15.56
CA SER A 25 0.80 -5.72 -16.52
C SER A 25 1.43 -6.29 -17.80
N ASP A 26 1.59 -7.59 -17.95
CA ASP A 26 2.03 -8.22 -19.20
C ASP A 26 0.87 -9.00 -19.85
N TYR A 27 -0.04 -9.58 -19.06
CA TYR A 27 -1.22 -10.32 -19.57
C TYR A 27 -2.24 -9.45 -20.33
N ILE A 28 -2.47 -8.19 -19.93
CA ILE A 28 -3.51 -7.34 -20.57
C ILE A 28 -2.99 -6.78 -21.91
N LYS A 29 -3.15 -7.50 -23.02
CA LYS A 29 -2.61 -7.08 -24.33
C LYS A 29 -3.44 -6.02 -25.08
N SER A 30 -4.69 -5.79 -24.66
CA SER A 30 -5.69 -5.08 -25.48
C SER A 30 -5.81 -3.56 -25.24
N ILE A 31 -5.08 -2.98 -24.28
CA ILE A 31 -5.23 -1.57 -23.86
C ILE A 31 -3.93 -0.80 -24.07
N SER A 32 -4.03 0.49 -24.44
CA SER A 32 -2.89 1.41 -24.50
C SER A 32 -2.05 1.35 -23.21
N TYR A 33 -0.74 1.21 -23.37
CA TYR A 33 0.19 0.91 -22.29
C TYR A 33 0.12 1.92 -21.12
N ARG A 34 -0.13 3.21 -21.41
CA ARG A 34 -0.32 4.25 -20.38
C ARG A 34 -1.60 4.06 -19.57
N ASN A 35 -2.71 3.73 -20.24
CA ASN A 35 -4.00 3.55 -19.59
C ASN A 35 -4.04 2.25 -18.77
N LYS A 36 -3.39 1.20 -19.27
CA LYS A 36 -3.24 -0.06 -18.55
C LYS A 36 -2.57 0.12 -17.19
N ILE A 37 -1.43 0.81 -17.15
CA ILE A 37 -0.71 1.03 -15.89
C ILE A 37 -1.53 1.92 -14.95
N ARG A 38 -2.21 2.96 -15.47
CA ARG A 38 -3.10 3.81 -14.67
C ARG A 38 -4.24 3.01 -14.02
N MET A 39 -4.87 2.09 -14.74
CA MET A 39 -5.93 1.23 -14.21
C MET A 39 -5.40 0.29 -13.11
N VAL A 40 -4.25 -0.36 -13.33
CA VAL A 40 -3.65 -1.26 -12.32
C VAL A 40 -3.29 -0.49 -11.04
N THR A 41 -2.72 0.72 -11.17
CA THR A 41 -2.42 1.58 -10.02
C THR A 41 -3.69 1.99 -9.27
N PHE A 42 -4.73 2.44 -9.99
CA PHE A 42 -5.98 2.88 -9.38
C PHE A 42 -6.71 1.72 -8.67
N VAL A 43 -6.83 0.56 -9.33
CA VAL A 43 -7.48 -0.62 -8.75
C VAL A 43 -6.70 -1.10 -7.51
N SER A 44 -5.37 -1.13 -7.55
CA SER A 44 -4.56 -1.55 -6.41
C SER A 44 -4.71 -0.58 -5.22
N LEU A 45 -4.76 0.73 -5.49
CA LEU A 45 -4.99 1.76 -4.47
C LEU A 45 -6.38 1.61 -3.83
N GLN A 46 -7.43 1.53 -4.64
CA GLN A 46 -8.81 1.44 -4.12
C GLN A 46 -9.09 0.13 -3.40
N LEU A 47 -8.54 -0.98 -3.90
CA LEU A 47 -8.67 -2.26 -3.21
C LEU A 47 -7.92 -2.24 -1.87
N SER A 48 -6.77 -1.56 -1.79
CA SER A 48 -6.05 -1.39 -0.52
C SER A 48 -6.83 -0.57 0.50
N ALA A 49 -7.53 0.49 0.07
CA ALA A 49 -8.41 1.29 0.93
C ALA A 49 -9.60 0.46 1.45
N PHE A 50 -10.21 -0.36 0.60
CA PHE A 50 -11.30 -1.26 0.99
C PHE A 50 -10.86 -2.26 2.06
N VAL A 51 -9.67 -2.87 1.92
CA VAL A 51 -9.13 -3.79 2.92
C VAL A 51 -8.80 -3.08 4.24
N MET A 52 -8.34 -1.83 4.20
CA MET A 52 -8.14 -1.02 5.42
C MET A 52 -9.46 -0.72 6.15
N ILE A 53 -10.54 -0.44 5.42
CA ILE A 53 -11.88 -0.28 6.01
C ILE A 53 -12.36 -1.59 6.62
N ALA A 54 -12.21 -2.70 5.91
CA ALA A 54 -12.57 -4.03 6.42
C ALA A 54 -11.83 -4.34 7.73
N ARG A 55 -10.53 -4.04 7.78
CA ARG A 55 -9.70 -4.21 8.99
C ARG A 55 -10.20 -3.34 10.16
N ALA A 56 -10.60 -2.10 9.89
CA ALA A 56 -11.15 -1.20 10.92
C ALA A 56 -12.43 -1.77 11.54
N LEU A 57 -13.31 -2.35 10.72
CA LEU A 57 -14.56 -2.96 11.17
C LEU A 57 -14.32 -4.26 11.95
N THR A 58 -13.28 -5.02 11.62
CA THR A 58 -12.98 -6.31 12.27
C THR A 58 -11.94 -6.20 13.39
N ILE A 59 -11.72 -5.01 13.97
CA ILE A 59 -10.65 -4.83 14.95
C ILE A 59 -10.85 -5.63 16.25
N GLU A 60 -12.08 -5.97 16.60
CA GLU A 60 -12.40 -6.76 17.80
C GLU A 60 -12.29 -8.27 17.56
N THR A 61 -12.06 -8.69 16.32
CA THR A 61 -11.99 -10.12 15.95
C THR A 61 -10.63 -10.75 16.30
N THR A 62 -10.54 -12.07 16.11
CA THR A 62 -9.32 -12.85 16.42
C THR A 62 -8.07 -12.27 15.78
N SER A 63 -6.96 -12.27 16.53
CA SER A 63 -5.65 -11.77 16.09
C SER A 63 -5.17 -12.33 14.73
N ILE A 64 -5.55 -13.56 14.39
CA ILE A 64 -5.22 -14.19 13.10
C ILE A 64 -5.84 -13.45 11.92
N LEU A 65 -7.12 -13.07 12.00
CA LEU A 65 -7.80 -12.32 10.93
C LEU A 65 -7.15 -10.96 10.67
N GLN A 66 -6.67 -10.28 11.71
CA GLN A 66 -5.97 -9.00 11.55
C GLN A 66 -4.63 -9.15 10.81
N VAL A 67 -3.91 -10.26 11.04
CA VAL A 67 -2.65 -10.56 10.36
C VAL A 67 -2.90 -10.81 8.87
N GLU A 68 -3.93 -11.60 8.54
CA GLU A 68 -4.34 -11.86 7.14
C GLU A 68 -4.73 -10.56 6.41
N PHE A 69 -5.53 -9.69 7.03
CA PHE A 69 -5.87 -8.39 6.44
C PHE A 69 -4.65 -7.48 6.25
N GLN A 70 -3.71 -7.50 7.19
CA GLN A 70 -2.45 -6.76 7.06
C GLN A 70 -1.60 -7.27 5.90
N GLU A 71 -1.51 -8.58 5.70
CA GLU A 71 -0.79 -9.20 4.59
C GLU A 71 -1.42 -8.87 3.24
N MET A 72 -2.74 -8.96 3.16
CA MET A 72 -3.50 -8.59 1.96
C MET A 72 -3.29 -7.11 1.62
N CYS A 73 -3.30 -6.21 2.61
CA CYS A 73 -2.94 -4.81 2.42
C CYS A 73 -1.52 -4.64 1.86
N MET A 74 -0.54 -5.33 2.44
CA MET A 74 0.86 -5.24 1.99
C MET A 74 1.07 -5.77 0.56
N LEU A 75 0.35 -6.82 0.16
CA LEU A 75 0.29 -7.32 -1.22
C LEU A 75 -0.19 -6.23 -2.18
N LEU A 76 -1.31 -5.57 -1.85
CA LEU A 76 -1.92 -4.54 -2.71
C LEU A 76 -1.07 -3.27 -2.79
N VAL A 77 -0.47 -2.86 -1.66
CA VAL A 77 0.49 -1.75 -1.61
C VAL A 77 1.73 -2.09 -2.44
N GLY A 78 2.23 -3.33 -2.37
CA GLY A 78 3.31 -3.83 -3.21
C GLY A 78 3.00 -3.72 -4.71
N ALA A 79 1.79 -4.10 -5.11
CA ALA A 79 1.33 -3.97 -6.49
C ALA A 79 1.23 -2.51 -6.96
N ASN A 80 0.69 -1.63 -6.11
CA ASN A 80 0.60 -0.20 -6.39
C ASN A 80 1.98 0.42 -6.58
N VAL A 81 2.91 0.15 -5.65
CA VAL A 81 4.30 0.61 -5.71
C VAL A 81 4.96 0.19 -7.04
N GLY A 82 4.85 -1.08 -7.42
CA GLY A 82 5.41 -1.58 -8.67
C GLY A 82 4.87 -0.84 -9.90
N ALA A 83 3.53 -0.69 -9.98
CA ALA A 83 2.88 0.01 -11.08
C ALA A 83 3.22 1.52 -11.11
N PHE A 84 3.34 2.18 -9.95
CA PHE A 84 3.67 3.59 -9.82
C PHE A 84 5.09 3.90 -10.30
N TYR A 85 6.09 3.13 -9.85
CA TYR A 85 7.47 3.32 -10.32
C TYR A 85 7.60 3.02 -11.81
N LYS A 86 6.93 1.97 -12.32
CA LYS A 86 6.89 1.66 -13.76
C LYS A 86 6.32 2.84 -14.55
N ARG A 87 5.21 3.44 -14.08
CA ARG A 87 4.62 4.64 -14.69
C ARG A 87 5.58 5.83 -14.68
N GLY A 88 6.27 6.04 -13.55
CA GLY A 88 7.26 7.11 -13.38
C GLY A 88 8.32 7.05 -14.48
N VAL A 89 9.01 5.91 -14.59
CA VAL A 89 10.07 5.66 -15.59
C VAL A 89 9.58 5.99 -17.00
N LEU A 90 8.40 5.47 -17.37
CA LEU A 90 7.84 5.60 -18.72
C LEU A 90 7.45 7.03 -19.10
N MET A 91 7.03 7.83 -18.12
CA MET A 91 6.62 9.21 -18.37
C MET A 91 7.83 10.15 -18.44
N SER A 92 8.91 9.84 -17.72
CA SER A 92 10.11 10.67 -17.62
C SER A 92 11.20 10.34 -18.66
N GLY A 93 11.19 9.14 -19.25
CA GLY A 93 12.18 8.73 -20.25
C GLY A 93 13.63 8.93 -19.76
N PRO A 94 14.45 9.77 -20.40
CA PRO A 94 15.84 10.01 -19.99
C PRO A 94 15.97 10.69 -18.62
N TYR A 95 14.94 11.40 -18.14
CA TYR A 95 14.96 12.07 -16.83
C TYR A 95 14.45 11.18 -15.69
N ALA A 96 14.25 9.88 -15.95
CA ALA A 96 13.68 8.95 -14.97
C ALA A 96 14.44 8.88 -13.66
N PHE A 97 15.77 8.96 -13.71
CA PHE A 97 16.59 8.92 -12.51
C PHE A 97 16.22 10.03 -11.51
N SER A 98 16.05 11.27 -11.99
CA SER A 98 15.69 12.41 -11.13
C SER A 98 14.24 12.31 -10.63
N VAL A 99 13.30 11.96 -11.51
CA VAL A 99 11.88 11.85 -11.15
C VAL A 99 11.64 10.76 -10.11
N ILE A 100 12.26 9.59 -10.27
CA ILE A 100 12.15 8.46 -9.33
C ILE A 100 12.83 8.80 -8.00
N GLY A 101 13.96 9.51 -8.02
CA GLY A 101 14.61 10.02 -6.82
C GLY A 101 13.67 10.91 -5.99
N ASN A 102 13.00 11.86 -6.64
CA ASN A 102 12.00 12.71 -5.97
C ASN A 102 10.82 11.91 -5.43
N MET A 103 10.30 10.92 -6.18
CA MET A 103 9.24 10.03 -5.70
C MET A 103 9.64 9.26 -4.44
N GLN A 104 10.88 8.73 -4.40
CA GLN A 104 11.39 8.04 -3.21
C GLN A 104 11.61 8.99 -2.04
N MET A 105 12.02 10.24 -2.28
CA MET A 105 12.13 11.24 -1.24
C MET A 105 10.78 11.51 -0.56
N PHE A 106 9.71 11.73 -1.34
CA PHE A 106 8.36 11.91 -0.79
C PHE A 106 7.90 10.68 0.00
N LYS A 107 8.17 9.48 -0.50
CA LYS A 107 7.85 8.24 0.24
C LYS A 107 8.57 8.19 1.58
N SER A 108 9.87 8.51 1.62
CA SER A 108 10.64 8.52 2.86
C SER A 108 10.15 9.59 3.83
N LEU A 109 9.74 10.76 3.35
CA LEU A 109 9.11 11.79 4.16
C LEU A 109 7.77 11.32 4.74
N SER A 110 6.95 10.63 3.97
CA SER A 110 5.69 10.06 4.48
C SER A 110 5.94 9.06 5.63
N VAL A 111 6.92 8.16 5.49
CA VAL A 111 7.28 7.20 6.55
C VAL A 111 7.85 7.92 7.78
N LEU A 112 8.53 9.05 7.60
CA LEU A 112 9.02 9.88 8.71
C LEU A 112 7.88 10.59 9.46
N LEU A 113 6.84 11.02 8.75
CA LEU A 113 5.67 11.70 9.33
C LEU A 113 4.67 10.73 9.99
N GLU A 114 4.64 9.48 9.55
CA GLU A 114 3.75 8.43 10.08
C GLU A 114 3.80 8.27 11.61
N PRO A 115 4.97 8.16 12.29
CA PRO A 115 5.01 8.07 13.75
C PRO A 115 4.55 9.35 14.47
N LEU A 116 4.67 10.52 13.83
CA LEU A 116 4.14 11.78 14.39
C LEU A 116 2.61 11.78 14.39
N LEU A 117 2.00 11.32 13.29
CA LEU A 117 0.55 11.13 13.20
C LEU A 117 0.06 10.07 14.19
N PHE A 118 0.80 8.96 14.30
CA PHE A 118 0.51 7.89 15.27
C PHE A 118 0.49 8.41 16.70
N GLY A 119 1.53 9.17 17.11
CA GLY A 119 1.63 9.72 18.46
C GLY A 119 0.55 10.75 18.79
N TRP A 120 -0.06 11.39 17.80
CA TRP A 120 -1.18 12.30 17.99
C TRP A 120 -2.53 11.60 18.11
N ILE A 121 -2.76 10.54 17.32
CA ILE A 121 -4.06 9.86 17.25
C ILE A 121 -4.23 8.87 18.41
N LEU A 122 -3.15 8.24 18.88
CA LEU A 122 -3.18 7.19 19.89
C LEU A 122 -2.77 7.68 21.29
N ALA A 123 -3.39 8.77 21.74
CA ALA A 123 -3.07 9.35 23.03
C ALA A 123 -3.54 8.48 24.21
N ASN A 124 -4.69 7.81 24.08
CA ASN A 124 -5.29 7.03 25.18
C ASN A 124 -5.20 5.51 24.97
N ASN A 125 -4.67 5.08 23.82
CA ASN A 125 -4.50 3.69 23.43
C ASN A 125 -5.82 2.89 23.46
N GLU A 126 -6.91 3.57 23.10
CA GLU A 126 -8.23 2.96 23.00
C GLU A 126 -8.45 2.29 21.65
N LEU A 127 -9.28 1.25 21.64
CA LEU A 127 -9.60 0.50 20.42
C LEU A 127 -10.33 1.36 19.36
N SER A 128 -11.09 2.37 19.81
CA SER A 128 -11.74 3.39 18.98
C SER A 128 -10.73 4.27 18.22
N GLU A 129 -9.59 4.61 18.84
CA GLU A 129 -8.50 5.40 18.24
C GLU A 129 -7.84 4.62 17.10
N TRP A 130 -7.67 3.30 17.26
CA TRP A 130 -7.14 2.44 16.21
C TRP A 130 -8.07 2.32 15.00
N GLN A 131 -9.39 2.24 15.22
CA GLN A 131 -10.36 2.27 14.12
C GLN A 131 -10.28 3.59 13.35
N THR A 132 -10.21 4.71 14.09
CA THR A 132 -10.07 6.04 13.51
C THR A 132 -8.79 6.15 12.69
N PHE A 133 -7.66 5.61 13.17
CA PHE A 133 -6.40 5.56 12.44
C PHE A 133 -6.54 4.85 11.08
N PHE A 134 -7.22 3.70 11.04
CA PHE A 134 -7.44 2.97 9.79
C PHE A 134 -8.41 3.68 8.84
N TYR A 135 -9.44 4.35 9.36
CA TYR A 135 -10.34 5.17 8.52
C TYR A 135 -9.63 6.38 7.92
N VAL A 136 -8.76 7.05 8.68
CA VAL A 136 -7.96 8.17 8.17
C VAL A 136 -7.03 7.67 7.06
N HIS A 137 -6.37 6.53 7.23
CA HIS A 137 -5.53 5.93 6.19
C HIS A 137 -6.33 5.55 4.95
N ALA A 138 -7.50 4.94 5.11
CA ALA A 138 -8.37 4.60 3.99
C ALA A 138 -8.83 5.86 3.23
N CYS A 139 -9.20 6.92 3.94
CA CYS A 139 -9.61 8.18 3.34
C CYS A 139 -8.47 8.82 2.53
N LEU A 140 -7.26 8.87 3.09
CA LEU A 140 -6.07 9.36 2.39
C LEU A 140 -5.69 8.51 1.16
N LEU A 141 -5.95 7.21 1.19
CA LEU A 141 -5.74 6.32 0.04
C LEU A 141 -6.80 6.53 -1.05
N THR A 142 -8.01 6.95 -0.71
CA THR A 142 -9.08 7.16 -1.70
C THR A 142 -9.02 8.50 -2.42
N LEU A 143 -8.41 9.51 -1.79
CA LEU A 143 -8.34 10.91 -2.25
C LEU A 143 -7.16 11.13 -3.22
#